data_AF-A0A183HT62-F1
#
_entry.id   AF-A0A183HT62-F1
#
_cell.length_a   1.000
_cell.length_b   1.000
_cell.length_c   1.000
_cell.angle_alpha   90.00
_cell.angle_beta   90.00
_cell.angle_gamma   90.00
#
_symmetry.space_group_name_H-M   'P 1'
#
loop_
_entity.id
_entity.type
_entity.pdbx_description
1 polymer ?
#
loop_
_entity_poly.entity_id
_entity_poly.type
_entity_poly.pdbx_seq_one_letter_code
_entity_poly.pdbx_strand_id
1 'polypeptide(L)'
;MLQPAPEITSVRNESVARGSSAFLHCRTQNFHADIQWLRNDAVIGNTAKTRLFPNGTLMISDVNMQDAGIYHCRVQTSGGRAEAAMYLRVLEVPKVQVTPKQLYFVHGQSFNVSCSVDGKYSSEFSQ
;
A
#
# COMPACT_ATOMS: atom_id res chain seq x y z
N MET A 1 -2.09 -36.50 17.80
CA MET A 1 -2.31 -35.17 18.40
C MET A 1 -2.59 -34.20 17.26
N LEU A 2 -3.72 -33.51 17.28
CA LEU A 2 -4.07 -32.51 16.25
C LEU A 2 -3.31 -31.22 16.56
N GLN A 3 -2.49 -30.73 15.64
CA GLN A 3 -1.82 -29.44 15.82
C GLN A 3 -2.84 -28.30 15.70
N PRO A 4 -2.67 -27.20 16.43
CA PRO A 4 -3.58 -26.05 16.33
C PRO A 4 -3.45 -25.36 14.97
N ALA A 5 -4.54 -24.71 14.53
CA ALA A 5 -4.51 -23.84 13.36
C ALA A 5 -3.46 -22.73 13.54
N PRO A 6 -2.80 -22.29 12.46
CA PRO A 6 -1.82 -21.22 12.54
C PRO A 6 -2.48 -19.89 12.91
N GLU A 7 -1.72 -18.99 13.51
CA GLU A 7 -2.18 -17.64 13.83
C GLU A 7 -1.42 -16.60 12.99
N ILE A 8 -2.17 -15.61 12.49
CA ILE A 8 -1.61 -14.45 11.79
C ILE A 8 -1.56 -13.28 12.76
N THR A 9 -0.34 -12.85 13.11
CA THR A 9 -0.11 -11.87 14.18
C THR A 9 0.04 -10.44 13.69
N SER A 10 0.20 -10.24 12.38
CA SER A 10 0.30 -8.88 11.83
C SER A 10 -0.15 -8.82 10.38
N VAL A 11 -1.30 -8.20 10.17
CA VAL A 11 -1.83 -7.75 8.88
C VAL A 11 -2.41 -6.35 9.13
N ARG A 12 -1.97 -5.35 8.35
CA ARG A 12 -2.35 -3.94 8.52
C ARG A 12 -2.68 -3.36 7.16
N ASN A 13 -3.61 -2.40 7.12
CA ASN A 13 -3.88 -1.65 5.89
C ASN A 13 -2.67 -0.78 5.54
N GLU A 14 -2.39 -0.66 4.25
CA GLU A 14 -1.24 0.09 3.74
C GLU A 14 -1.70 1.19 2.81
N SER A 15 -1.03 2.34 2.85
CA SER A 15 -1.28 3.47 1.97
C SER A 15 0.01 3.86 1.26
N VAL A 16 0.00 3.84 -0.06
CA VAL A 16 1.19 4.07 -0.88
C VAL A 16 0.91 5.09 -1.96
N ALA A 17 1.88 5.96 -2.26
CA ALA A 17 1.77 6.86 -3.39
C ALA A 17 1.84 6.11 -4.73
N ARG A 18 1.04 6.53 -5.72
CA ARG A 18 1.13 6.03 -7.10
C ARG A 18 2.56 6.18 -7.63
N GLY A 19 3.07 5.14 -8.30
CA GLY A 19 4.42 5.05 -8.85
C GLY A 19 5.47 4.53 -7.85
N SER A 20 5.14 4.47 -6.56
CA SER A 20 6.01 3.88 -5.53
C SER A 20 5.83 2.35 -5.45
N SER A 21 6.61 1.70 -4.59
CA SER A 21 6.43 0.28 -4.28
C SER A 21 5.66 0.10 -2.96
N ALA A 22 4.70 -0.82 -2.94
CA ALA A 22 4.00 -1.25 -1.72
C ALA A 22 4.65 -2.49 -1.12
N PHE A 23 4.59 -2.62 0.21
CA PHE A 23 5.05 -3.78 0.96
C PHE A 23 3.93 -4.25 1.88
N LEU A 24 3.27 -5.35 1.51
CA LEU A 24 2.18 -5.92 2.30
C LEU A 24 2.76 -6.99 3.21
N HIS A 25 2.65 -6.78 4.51
CA HIS A 25 3.26 -7.65 5.51
C HIS A 25 2.27 -8.68 6.03
N CYS A 26 2.74 -9.93 6.15
CA CYS A 26 2.02 -11.00 6.83
C CYS A 26 3.00 -11.78 7.71
N ARG A 27 2.75 -11.79 9.02
CA ARG A 27 3.62 -12.43 10.00
C ARG A 27 2.87 -13.51 10.77
N THR A 28 3.58 -14.60 11.06
CA THR A 28 3.11 -15.71 11.88
C THR A 28 4.23 -16.16 12.82
N GLN A 29 3.88 -16.77 13.95
CA GLN A 29 4.84 -17.38 14.87
C GLN A 29 5.16 -18.83 14.50
N ASN A 30 4.42 -19.40 13.55
CA ASN A 30 4.60 -20.78 13.14
C ASN A 30 5.84 -20.93 12.25
N PHE A 31 6.85 -21.65 12.73
CA PHE A 31 8.02 -22.02 11.93
C PHE A 31 7.62 -22.90 10.75
N HIS A 32 8.27 -22.68 9.59
CA HIS A 32 8.03 -23.40 8.33
C HIS A 32 6.59 -23.33 7.79
N ALA A 33 5.82 -22.30 8.18
CA ALA A 33 4.52 -22.07 7.57
C ALA A 33 4.66 -21.66 6.09
N ASP A 34 3.76 -22.18 5.25
CA ASP A 34 3.63 -21.71 3.87
C ASP A 34 2.77 -20.46 3.85
N ILE A 35 3.32 -19.35 3.34
CA ILE A 35 2.65 -18.05 3.28
C ILE A 35 2.34 -17.73 1.83
N GLN A 36 1.07 -17.46 1.55
CA GLN A 36 0.58 -17.14 0.21
C GLN A 36 -0.25 -15.87 0.26
N TRP A 37 -0.13 -15.06 -0.78
CA TRP A 37 -1.01 -13.90 -0.96
C TRP A 37 -2.03 -14.19 -2.04
N LEU A 38 -3.26 -13.75 -1.80
CA LEU A 38 -4.37 -13.88 -2.74
C LEU A 38 -5.01 -12.54 -3.03
N ARG A 39 -5.51 -12.41 -4.25
CA ARG A 39 -6.38 -11.31 -4.68
C ARG A 39 -7.49 -11.89 -5.55
N ASN A 40 -8.74 -11.60 -5.20
CA ASN A 40 -9.92 -12.16 -5.87
C ASN A 40 -9.83 -13.70 -5.96
N ASP A 41 -9.52 -14.35 -4.83
CA ASP A 41 -9.33 -15.80 -4.68
C ASP A 41 -8.20 -16.44 -5.50
N ALA A 42 -7.43 -15.66 -6.27
CA ALA A 42 -6.29 -16.13 -7.04
C ALA A 42 -4.97 -15.90 -6.29
N VAL A 43 -4.08 -16.90 -6.30
CA VAL A 43 -2.74 -16.80 -5.71
C VAL A 43 -1.88 -15.84 -6.52
N ILE A 44 -1.24 -14.89 -5.85
CA ILE A 44 -0.31 -13.94 -6.44
C ILE A 44 1.07 -14.60 -6.53
N GLY A 45 1.50 -14.89 -7.76
CA GLY A 45 2.84 -15.39 -8.03
C GLY A 45 3.90 -14.28 -8.10
N ASN A 46 5.16 -14.69 -8.20
CA ASN A 46 6.26 -13.78 -8.55
C ASN A 46 6.17 -13.40 -10.02
N THR A 47 6.17 -12.09 -10.31
CA THR A 47 6.11 -11.52 -11.66
C THR A 47 7.08 -10.35 -11.79
N ALA A 48 7.07 -9.63 -12.92
CA ALA A 48 7.80 -8.36 -13.03
C ALA A 48 7.27 -7.28 -12.05
N LYS A 49 6.00 -7.39 -11.64
CA LYS A 49 5.33 -6.43 -10.75
C LYS A 49 5.32 -6.86 -9.29
N THR A 50 5.29 -8.17 -9.04
CA THR A 50 5.07 -8.74 -7.70
C THR A 50 6.23 -9.61 -7.27
N ARG A 51 6.62 -9.51 -5.99
CA ARG A 51 7.64 -10.37 -5.40
C ARG A 51 7.29 -10.74 -3.97
N LEU A 52 7.22 -12.04 -3.70
CA LEU A 52 7.08 -12.58 -2.35
C LEU A 52 8.46 -12.81 -1.73
N PHE A 53 8.68 -12.20 -0.56
CA PHE A 53 9.90 -12.39 0.22
C PHE A 53 9.77 -13.54 1.22
N PRO A 54 10.89 -14.17 1.64
CA PRO A 54 10.87 -15.28 2.60
C PRO A 54 10.24 -14.95 3.96
N ASN A 55 10.17 -13.66 4.32
CA ASN A 55 9.51 -13.20 5.55
C ASN A 55 7.98 -13.06 5.42
N GLY A 56 7.38 -13.52 4.32
CA GLY A 56 5.94 -13.41 4.05
C GLY A 56 5.49 -12.07 3.47
N THR A 57 6.41 -11.14 3.20
CA THR A 57 6.06 -9.82 2.65
C THR A 57 5.88 -9.89 1.13
N LEU A 58 4.74 -9.39 0.64
CA LEU A 58 4.51 -9.18 -0.78
C LEU A 58 4.90 -7.75 -1.16
N MET A 59 5.87 -7.62 -2.06
CA MET A 59 6.18 -6.35 -2.72
C MET A 59 5.40 -6.23 -4.03
N ILE A 60 4.84 -5.04 -4.27
CA ILE A 60 4.20 -4.65 -5.53
C ILE A 60 4.93 -3.39 -6.02
N SER A 61 5.59 -3.47 -7.17
CA SER A 61 6.29 -2.34 -7.79
C SER A 61 5.36 -1.50 -8.67
N ASP A 62 5.74 -0.24 -8.91
CA ASP A 62 5.02 0.72 -9.76
C ASP A 62 3.50 0.71 -9.51
N VAL A 63 3.14 0.99 -8.26
CA VAL A 63 1.76 0.90 -7.79
C VAL A 63 0.90 1.91 -8.52
N ASN A 64 -0.26 1.47 -9.02
CA ASN A 64 -1.25 2.29 -9.68
C ASN A 64 -2.65 2.07 -9.11
N MET A 65 -3.62 2.86 -9.55
CA MET A 65 -4.99 2.83 -9.00
C MET A 65 -5.67 1.46 -9.10
N GLN A 66 -5.28 0.63 -10.08
CA GLN A 66 -5.82 -0.72 -10.26
C GLN A 66 -5.22 -1.73 -9.28
N ASP A 67 -4.17 -1.38 -8.55
CA ASP A 67 -3.61 -2.23 -7.49
C ASP A 67 -4.33 -2.05 -6.16
N ALA A 68 -5.13 -0.98 -6.01
CA ALA A 68 -5.91 -0.74 -4.81
C ALA A 68 -6.94 -1.87 -4.57
N GLY A 69 -7.23 -2.15 -3.31
CA GLY A 69 -8.25 -3.11 -2.92
C GLY A 69 -7.78 -4.08 -1.84
N ILE A 70 -8.56 -5.15 -1.67
CA ILE A 70 -8.34 -6.14 -0.63
C ILE A 70 -7.35 -7.21 -1.10
N TYR A 71 -6.38 -7.51 -0.23
CA TYR A 71 -5.42 -8.60 -0.37
C TYR A 71 -5.56 -9.53 0.83
N HIS A 72 -5.49 -10.83 0.57
CA HIS A 72 -5.61 -11.86 1.58
C HIS A 72 -4.26 -12.54 1.79
N CYS A 73 -3.76 -12.54 3.02
CA CYS A 73 -2.67 -13.42 3.39
C CYS A 73 -3.23 -14.74 3.91
N ARG A 74 -2.76 -15.84 3.35
CA ARG A 74 -3.03 -17.20 3.75
C ARG A 74 -1.78 -17.82 4.37
N VAL A 75 -1.92 -18.37 5.57
CA VAL A 75 -0.87 -19.13 6.25
C VAL A 75 -1.33 -20.58 6.41
N GLN A 76 -0.54 -21.52 5.89
CA GLN A 76 -0.82 -22.95 5.95
C GLN A 76 0.26 -23.68 6.75
N THR A 77 -0.17 -24.52 7.69
CA THR A 77 0.69 -25.44 8.46
C THR A 77 0.05 -26.83 8.52
N SER A 78 0.73 -27.79 9.15
CA SER A 78 0.18 -29.12 9.44
C SER A 78 -1.01 -29.10 10.40
N GLY A 79 -1.22 -28.02 11.15
CA GLY A 79 -2.37 -27.84 12.03
C GLY A 79 -3.59 -27.20 11.37
N GLY A 80 -3.47 -26.74 10.11
CA GLY A 80 -4.57 -26.16 9.36
C GLY A 80 -4.18 -24.87 8.64
N ARG A 81 -5.20 -24.03 8.39
CA ARG A 81 -5.09 -22.81 7.61
C ARG A 81 -5.67 -21.63 8.37
N ALA A 82 -5.01 -20.49 8.26
CA ALA A 82 -5.56 -19.20 8.67
C ALA A 82 -5.45 -18.20 7.52
N GLU A 83 -6.35 -17.22 7.52
CA GLU A 83 -6.39 -16.18 6.50
C GLU A 83 -6.74 -14.83 7.13
N ALA A 84 -6.12 -13.77 6.64
CA ALA A 84 -6.34 -12.41 7.10
C ALA A 84 -6.33 -11.44 5.91
N ALA A 85 -7.24 -10.46 5.94
CA ALA A 85 -7.40 -9.48 4.88
C ALA A 85 -6.79 -8.13 5.26
N MET A 86 -6.24 -7.42 4.27
CA MET A 86 -5.82 -6.02 4.37
C MET A 86 -6.22 -5.25 3.13
N TYR A 87 -6.36 -3.94 3.29
CA TYR A 87 -6.64 -3.03 2.19
C TYR A 87 -5.38 -2.27 1.79
N LEU A 88 -5.04 -2.32 0.50
CA LEU A 88 -4.05 -1.45 -0.12
C LEU A 88 -4.76 -0.21 -0.68
N ARG A 89 -4.44 0.95 -0.11
CA ARG A 89 -4.88 2.26 -0.61
C ARG A 89 -3.78 2.88 -1.46
N VAL A 90 -4.16 3.41 -2.62
CA VAL A 90 -3.24 4.10 -3.52
C VAL A 90 -3.55 5.59 -3.48
N LEU A 91 -2.54 6.38 -3.12
CA LEU A 91 -2.62 7.82 -2.95
C LEU A 91 -2.11 8.52 -4.20
N GLU A 92 -2.83 9.53 -4.67
CA GLU A 92 -2.36 10.43 -5.70
C GLU A 92 -1.74 11.67 -5.04
N VAL A 93 -0.47 11.94 -5.34
CA VAL A 93 0.21 13.11 -4.79
C VAL A 93 -0.42 14.36 -5.40
N PRO A 94 -0.91 15.31 -4.57
CA PRO A 94 -1.49 16.54 -5.07
C PRO A 94 -0.44 17.37 -5.80
N LYS A 95 -0.82 17.95 -6.94
CA LYS A 95 0.04 18.83 -7.73
C LYS A 95 -0.18 20.27 -7.31
N VAL A 96 0.86 20.92 -6.78
CA VAL A 96 0.80 22.35 -6.45
C VAL A 96 1.02 23.19 -7.71
N GLN A 97 0.14 24.16 -7.93
CA GLN A 97 0.23 25.14 -9.00
C GLN A 97 0.37 26.54 -8.39
N VAL A 98 1.47 27.23 -8.71
CA VAL A 98 1.74 28.60 -8.27
C VAL A 98 1.71 29.53 -9.48
N THR A 99 0.93 30.60 -9.40
CA THR A 99 0.75 31.56 -10.50
C THR A 99 0.92 33.01 -10.03
N PRO A 100 1.71 33.82 -10.76
CA PRO A 100 2.61 33.44 -11.85
C PRO A 100 3.92 32.81 -11.35
N LYS A 101 4.56 31.96 -12.18
CA LYS A 101 5.80 31.24 -11.83
C LYS A 101 7.01 32.16 -11.65
N GLN A 102 6.99 33.32 -12.32
CA GLN A 102 8.05 34.31 -12.27
C GLN A 102 7.42 35.70 -12.36
N LEU A 103 7.94 36.62 -11.55
CA LEU A 103 7.50 38.01 -11.50
C LEU A 103 8.69 38.94 -11.56
N TYR A 104 8.44 40.10 -12.16
CA TYR A 104 9.33 41.24 -12.15
C TYR A 104 8.54 42.42 -11.60
N PHE A 105 9.13 43.17 -10.68
CA PHE A 105 8.50 44.31 -10.04
C PHE A 105 9.54 45.39 -9.77
N VAL A 106 9.06 46.61 -9.60
CA VAL A 106 9.87 47.76 -9.21
C VAL A 106 9.57 48.16 -7.77
N HIS A 107 10.45 48.97 -7.17
CA HIS A 107 10.30 49.41 -5.79
C HIS A 107 8.97 50.13 -5.57
N GLY A 108 8.22 49.71 -4.53
CA GLY A 108 6.92 50.27 -4.16
C GLY A 108 5.71 49.64 -4.87
N GLN A 109 5.90 48.71 -5.80
CA GLN A 109 4.80 48.04 -6.50
C GLN A 109 4.27 46.85 -5.70
N SER A 110 2.95 46.77 -5.53
CA SER A 110 2.28 45.58 -4.97
C SER A 110 1.99 44.54 -6.05
N PHE A 111 2.09 43.27 -5.69
CA PHE A 111 1.79 42.14 -6.57
C PHE A 111 1.05 41.04 -5.80
N ASN A 112 0.35 40.18 -6.53
CA ASN A 112 -0.34 39.01 -5.99
C ASN A 112 0.25 37.73 -6.58
N VAL A 113 0.47 36.74 -5.72
CA VAL A 113 0.83 35.37 -6.10
C VAL A 113 -0.27 34.47 -5.58
N SER A 114 -0.84 33.64 -6.46
CA SER A 114 -1.82 32.63 -6.09
C SER A 114 -1.16 31.25 -6.04
N CYS A 115 -1.59 30.45 -5.06
CA CYS A 115 -1.21 29.05 -4.94
C CYS A 115 -2.49 28.23 -4.89
N SER A 116 -2.61 27.24 -5.76
CA SER A 116 -3.69 26.26 -5.77
C SER A 116 -3.12 24.85 -5.76
N VAL A 117 -3.83 23.93 -5.11
CA VAL A 117 -3.43 22.52 -5.02
C VAL A 117 -4.43 21.71 -5.82
N ASP A 118 -3.96 21.04 -6.87
CA ASP A 118 -4.74 20.12 -7.68
C ASP A 118 -4.58 18.70 -7.11
N GLY A 119 -5.49 18.30 -6.24
CA GLY A 119 -5.54 16.95 -5.68
C GLY A 119 -6.63 16.77 -4.63
N LYS A 120 -7.21 15.58 -4.58
CA LYS A 120 -8.18 15.20 -3.55
C LYS A 120 -7.42 14.73 -2.32
N TYR A 121 -7.39 15.55 -1.26
CA TYR A 121 -7.02 15.07 0.07
C TYR A 121 -8.04 14.00 0.50
N SER A 122 -7.61 12.76 0.69
CA SER A 122 -8.41 11.81 1.45
C SER A 122 -8.33 12.22 2.92
N SER A 123 -9.38 12.90 3.39
CA SER A 123 -9.53 13.37 4.77
C SER A 123 -9.73 12.21 5.76
N GLU A 124 -8.72 11.36 5.94
CA GLU A 124 -8.70 10.29 6.97
C GLU A 124 -7.53 10.44 7.95
N PHE A 125 -6.98 11.66 8.09
CA PHE A 125 -5.88 11.93 9.04
C PHE A 125 -6.28 12.89 10.18
N SER A 126 -7.57 12.97 10.48
CA SER A 126 -8.09 13.70 11.65
C SER A 126 -8.63 12.70 12.67
N GLN A 127 -7.75 11.96 13.35
CA GLN A 127 -8.08 11.36 14.65
C GLN A 127 -6.82 11.11 15.47
#